data_AF-A0A968WVN1-F1
#
_entry.id   AF-A0A968WVN1-F1
#
_cell.length_a   1.000
_cell.length_b   1.000
_cell.length_c   1.000
_cell.angle_alpha   90.00
_cell.angle_beta   90.00
_cell.angle_gamma   90.00
#
_symmetry.space_group_name_H-M   'P 1'
#
loop_
_entity.id
_entity.type
_entity.pdbx_description
1 polymer ?
#
loop_
_entity_poly.entity_id
_entity_poly.type
_entity_poly.pdbx_seq_one_letter_code
_entity_poly.pdbx_strand_id
1 'polypeptide(L)'
;MRCAIPLAIKEEGSAALGIIQQFSTHHPDQLDTRLLYYEKSANGWLWKAEPSPQLQATFDAWAKEQLKEKAQQWQELFLKESILLENVTALSSPAQEDAKKSFEVWLAAIRRGDFMEMLRHTARLNTPDSSPNLLKNLGYDLKSLRNENEKIEITGVYQGKIWTTIGVKIGAKNQLNFPLYPMIQTPKGPKLFPEIDLFASDSKTRQFLNNNNLQRLEAQSSKAAADELRALLAEHQKNIDASKAN
;
A
#
# COMPACT_ATOMS: atom_id res chain seq x y z
N MET A 1 3.86 -1.82 12.59
CA MET A 1 3.16 -0.52 12.74
C MET A 1 1.67 -0.80 12.92
N ARG A 2 0.95 0.02 13.69
CA ARG A 2 -0.52 0.00 13.74
C ARG A 2 -1.07 1.34 13.31
N CYS A 3 -1.96 1.34 12.31
CA CYS A 3 -2.70 2.53 11.89
C CYS A 3 -4.18 2.27 12.17
N ALA A 4 -4.87 3.21 12.81
CA ALA A 4 -6.30 3.12 13.07
C ALA A 4 -7.06 3.96 12.05
N ILE A 5 -7.96 3.34 11.29
CA ILE A 5 -8.86 4.04 10.38
C ILE A 5 -10.29 3.97 10.92
N PRO A 6 -10.96 5.12 11.11
CA PRO A 6 -12.37 5.14 11.45
C PRO A 6 -13.20 4.50 10.33
N LEU A 7 -14.00 3.50 10.68
CA LEU A 7 -14.95 2.85 9.77
C LEU A 7 -16.36 3.42 9.92
N ALA A 8 -16.79 3.67 11.16
CA ALA A 8 -18.09 4.22 11.48
C ALA A 8 -18.08 4.91 12.85
N ILE A 9 -18.98 5.86 13.05
CA ILE A 9 -19.25 6.47 14.35
C ILE A 9 -20.76 6.64 14.50
N LYS A 10 -21.27 6.42 15.71
CA LYS A 10 -22.65 6.70 16.08
C LYS A 10 -22.71 7.38 17.43
N GLU A 11 -23.56 8.39 17.54
CA GLU A 11 -23.85 9.10 18.78
C GLU A 11 -25.32 8.86 19.17
N GLU A 12 -25.57 8.59 20.45
CA GLU A 12 -26.91 8.50 21.05
C GLU A 12 -26.92 9.22 22.41
N GLY A 13 -27.51 10.42 22.44
CA GLY A 13 -27.60 11.22 23.65
C GLY A 13 -26.22 11.60 24.20
N SER A 14 -25.90 11.09 25.40
CA SER A 14 -24.59 11.27 26.06
C SER A 14 -23.62 10.13 25.82
N ALA A 15 -23.90 9.23 24.87
CA ALA A 15 -23.09 8.07 24.55
C ALA A 15 -22.68 8.08 23.07
N ALA A 16 -21.52 7.51 22.75
CA ALA A 16 -21.12 7.29 21.37
C ALA A 16 -20.29 6.01 21.22
N LEU A 17 -20.30 5.43 20.02
CA LEU A 17 -19.47 4.30 19.64
C LEU A 17 -18.76 4.60 18.31
N GLY A 18 -17.44 4.45 18.32
CA GLY A 18 -16.60 4.41 17.14
C GLY A 18 -16.19 2.98 16.81
N ILE A 19 -16.23 2.63 15.53
CA ILE A 19 -15.66 1.40 15.00
C ILE A 19 -14.41 1.78 14.22
N ILE A 20 -13.26 1.21 14.59
CA ILE A 20 -12.00 1.43 13.88
C ILE A 20 -11.47 0.12 13.29
N GLN A 21 -10.80 0.20 12.15
CA GLN A 21 -9.94 -0.86 11.61
C GLN A 21 -8.50 -0.60 12.03
N GLN A 22 -7.84 -1.61 12.60
CA GLN A 22 -6.40 -1.58 12.91
C GLN A 22 -5.62 -2.29 11.81
N PHE A 23 -4.85 -1.54 11.03
CA PHE A 23 -3.91 -2.14 10.09
C PHE A 23 -2.69 -2.69 10.80
N SER A 24 -2.30 -3.92 10.47
CA SER A 24 -1.11 -4.58 10.99
C SER A 24 -0.18 -4.97 9.84
N THR A 25 1.10 -4.59 9.93
CA THR A 25 2.11 -5.02 8.95
C THR A 25 2.35 -6.54 8.94
N HIS A 26 1.86 -7.29 9.94
CA HIS A 26 1.96 -8.76 9.99
C HIS A 26 0.76 -9.47 9.35
N HIS A 27 -0.41 -8.83 9.39
CA HIS A 27 -1.68 -9.33 8.84
C HIS A 27 -2.37 -8.19 8.08
N PRO A 28 -1.74 -7.66 7.02
CA PRO A 28 -2.14 -6.39 6.40
C PRO A 28 -3.46 -6.46 5.64
N ASP A 29 -3.88 -7.65 5.25
CA ASP A 29 -5.09 -7.96 4.49
C ASP A 29 -6.23 -8.50 5.37
N GLN A 30 -6.07 -8.49 6.71
CA GLN A 30 -7.07 -9.01 7.65
C GLN A 30 -7.87 -7.88 8.31
N LEU A 31 -9.15 -8.16 8.56
CA LEU A 31 -10.01 -7.31 9.36
C LEU A 31 -9.61 -7.43 10.84
N ASP A 32 -9.30 -6.31 11.49
CA ASP A 32 -8.99 -6.21 12.92
C ASP A 32 -9.72 -4.99 13.47
N THR A 33 -10.97 -5.20 13.84
CA THR A 33 -11.85 -4.11 14.29
C THR A 33 -11.76 -3.92 15.79
N ARG A 34 -11.84 -2.66 16.23
CA ARG A 34 -12.02 -2.30 17.63
C ARG A 34 -13.24 -1.40 17.79
N LEU A 35 -13.99 -1.68 18.84
CA LEU A 35 -15.08 -0.83 19.30
C LEU A 35 -14.53 0.12 20.37
N LEU A 36 -14.69 1.41 20.15
CA LEU A 36 -14.29 2.47 21.05
C LEU A 36 -15.56 3.16 21.57
N TYR A 37 -15.82 3.01 22.87
CA TYR A 37 -17.01 3.58 23.51
C TYR A 37 -16.68 4.92 24.15
N TYR A 38 -17.59 5.87 24.05
CA TYR A 38 -17.40 7.21 24.59
C TYR A 38 -18.62 7.64 25.38
N GLU A 39 -18.40 8.41 26.44
CA GLU A 39 -19.44 9.13 27.17
C GLU A 39 -19.18 10.63 27.13
N LYS A 40 -20.24 11.40 26.98
CA LYS A 40 -20.18 12.86 26.95
C LYS A 40 -19.95 13.40 28.36
N SER A 41 -18.97 14.27 28.50
CA SER A 41 -18.64 14.99 29.73
C SER A 41 -18.73 16.50 29.49
N ALA A 42 -18.55 17.30 30.56
CA ALA A 42 -18.48 18.76 30.46
C ALA A 42 -17.35 19.24 29.54
N ASN A 43 -16.28 18.46 29.40
CA ASN A 43 -15.08 18.81 28.62
C ASN A 43 -15.03 18.10 27.25
N GLY A 44 -16.12 17.47 26.82
CA GLY A 44 -16.20 16.73 25.55
C GLY A 44 -16.34 15.22 25.74
N TRP A 45 -15.98 14.45 24.72
CA TRP A 45 -16.13 12.99 24.70
C TRP A 45 -14.99 12.29 25.46
N LEU A 46 -15.34 11.46 26.45
CA LEU A 46 -14.40 10.65 27.21
C LEU A 46 -14.44 9.21 26.71
N TRP A 47 -13.31 8.70 26.22
CA TRP A 47 -13.16 7.29 25.88
C TRP A 47 -13.25 6.43 27.15
N LYS A 48 -14.04 5.36 27.08
CA LYS A 48 -14.19 4.33 28.11
C LYS A 48 -13.50 3.05 27.64
N ALA A 49 -12.29 2.82 28.15
CA ALA A 49 -11.55 1.58 27.87
C ALA A 49 -12.30 0.35 28.39
N GLU A 50 -13.01 0.50 29.52
CA GLU A 50 -13.89 -0.51 30.12
C GLU A 50 -15.32 0.05 30.16
N PRO A 51 -16.09 -0.05 29.05
CA PRO A 51 -17.45 0.46 28.99
C PRO A 51 -18.40 -0.34 29.87
N SER A 52 -19.35 0.34 30.51
CA SER A 52 -20.37 -0.32 31.33
C SER A 52 -21.24 -1.26 30.48
N PRO A 53 -21.85 -2.31 31.07
CA PRO A 53 -22.78 -3.19 30.35
C PRO A 53 -23.94 -2.44 29.69
N GLN A 54 -24.41 -1.38 30.32
CA GLN A 54 -25.48 -0.53 29.78
C GLN A 54 -25.02 0.20 28.51
N LEU A 55 -23.83 0.80 28.53
CA LEU A 55 -23.25 1.48 27.37
C LEU A 55 -22.99 0.52 26.20
N GLN A 56 -22.55 -0.71 26.49
CA GLN A 56 -22.40 -1.74 25.48
C GLN A 56 -23.75 -2.13 24.86
N ALA A 57 -24.78 -2.35 25.70
CA ALA A 57 -26.12 -2.73 25.26
C ALA A 57 -26.78 -1.67 24.36
N THR A 58 -26.54 -0.38 24.60
CA THR A 58 -27.04 0.71 23.74
C THR A 58 -26.64 0.53 22.28
N PHE A 59 -25.42 0.08 22.02
CA PHE A 59 -24.88 0.00 20.66
C PHE A 59 -24.77 -1.41 20.08
N ASP A 60 -25.03 -2.47 20.85
CA ASP A 60 -24.75 -3.86 20.44
C ASP A 60 -25.39 -4.24 19.09
N ALA A 61 -26.68 -3.94 18.90
CA ALA A 61 -27.38 -4.25 17.64
C ALA A 61 -26.78 -3.50 16.45
N TRP A 62 -26.55 -2.19 16.61
CA TRP A 62 -25.95 -1.35 15.57
C TRP A 62 -24.50 -1.76 15.25
N ALA A 63 -23.71 -2.06 16.28
CA ALA A 63 -22.33 -2.49 16.12
C ALA A 63 -22.24 -3.80 15.34
N LYS A 64 -23.09 -4.79 15.64
CA LYS A 64 -23.16 -6.06 14.91
C LYS A 64 -23.52 -5.87 13.43
N GLU A 65 -24.50 -5.01 13.14
CA GLU A 65 -24.89 -4.69 11.77
C GLU A 65 -23.74 -4.02 11.01
N GLN A 66 -23.13 -2.99 11.60
CA GLN A 66 -22.03 -2.27 10.99
C GLN A 66 -20.79 -3.13 10.81
N LEU A 67 -20.44 -3.99 11.78
CA LEU A 67 -19.31 -4.91 11.62
C LEU A 67 -19.53 -5.86 10.45
N LYS A 68 -20.76 -6.35 10.23
CA LYS A 68 -21.10 -7.19 9.08
C LYS A 68 -20.98 -6.45 7.75
N GLU A 69 -21.51 -5.23 7.68
CA GLU A 69 -21.45 -4.37 6.49
C GLU A 69 -19.98 -3.99 6.17
N LYS A 70 -19.27 -3.46 7.16
CA LYS A 70 -17.90 -2.97 6.98
C LYS A 70 -16.89 -4.09 6.75
N ALA A 71 -17.13 -5.30 7.26
CA ALA A 71 -16.29 -6.45 6.92
C ALA A 71 -16.19 -6.71 5.40
N GLN A 72 -17.19 -6.31 4.61
CA GLN A 72 -17.19 -6.46 3.16
C GLN A 72 -16.54 -5.31 2.41
N GLN A 73 -16.40 -4.13 3.05
CA GLN A 73 -16.03 -2.89 2.38
C GLN A 73 -14.76 -2.23 2.97
N TRP A 74 -14.24 -2.75 4.08
CA TRP A 74 -13.18 -2.08 4.82
C TRP A 74 -11.93 -1.84 3.97
N GLN A 75 -11.55 -2.78 3.08
CA GLN A 75 -10.36 -2.62 2.25
C GLN A 75 -10.52 -1.44 1.29
N GLU A 76 -11.69 -1.29 0.67
CA GLU A 76 -12.00 -0.16 -0.20
C GLU A 76 -12.02 1.17 0.56
N LEU A 77 -12.62 1.19 1.76
CA LEU A 77 -12.61 2.37 2.64
C LEU A 77 -11.19 2.74 3.08
N PHE A 78 -10.38 1.73 3.37
CA PHE A 78 -9.01 1.86 3.84
C PHE A 78 -8.08 2.36 2.71
N LEU A 79 -8.33 1.93 1.47
CA LEU A 79 -7.56 2.28 0.28
C LEU A 79 -8.15 3.46 -0.52
N LYS A 80 -9.13 4.18 0.02
CA LYS A 80 -9.86 5.26 -0.68
C LYS A 80 -8.97 6.37 -1.25
N GLU A 81 -7.80 6.59 -0.64
CA GLU A 81 -6.85 7.61 -1.09
C GLU A 81 -5.96 7.11 -2.25
N SER A 82 -5.87 5.78 -2.43
CA SER A 82 -5.14 5.16 -3.55
C SER A 82 -5.96 5.25 -4.82
N ILE A 83 -5.33 5.66 -5.92
CA ILE A 83 -6.02 5.81 -7.21
C ILE A 83 -6.36 4.44 -7.78
N LEU A 84 -7.64 4.24 -8.13
CA LEU A 84 -8.10 3.10 -8.91
C LEU A 84 -7.81 3.34 -10.39
N LEU A 85 -7.10 2.40 -11.02
CA LEU A 85 -6.76 2.44 -12.43
C LEU A 85 -7.77 1.60 -13.22
N GLU A 86 -8.60 2.28 -14.00
CA GLU A 86 -9.60 1.64 -14.88
C GLU A 86 -8.94 0.98 -16.09
N ASN A 87 -7.99 1.67 -16.73
CA ASN A 87 -7.25 1.15 -17.87
C ASN A 87 -5.81 1.66 -17.85
N VAL A 88 -4.88 0.76 -17.55
CA VAL A 88 -3.45 1.06 -17.46
C VAL A 88 -2.85 1.48 -18.80
N THR A 89 -3.30 0.92 -19.92
CA THR A 89 -2.72 1.22 -21.25
C THR A 89 -3.18 2.53 -21.85
N ALA A 90 -4.25 3.12 -21.29
CA ALA A 90 -4.69 4.47 -21.65
C ALA A 90 -3.83 5.56 -21.00
N LEU A 91 -2.94 5.18 -20.07
CA LEU A 91 -2.07 6.08 -19.35
C LEU A 91 -0.65 6.03 -19.92
N SER A 92 0.14 7.05 -19.59
CA SER A 92 1.53 7.18 -20.02
C SER A 92 2.50 6.97 -18.88
N SER A 93 3.76 6.73 -19.24
CA SER A 93 4.86 6.81 -18.30
C SER A 93 5.04 8.27 -17.81
N PRO A 94 5.28 8.50 -16.51
CA PRO A 94 5.70 9.81 -16.01
C PRO A 94 7.15 10.09 -16.41
N ALA A 95 7.54 11.36 -16.53
CA ALA A 95 8.95 11.71 -16.76
C ALA A 95 9.84 11.20 -15.61
N GLN A 96 11.09 10.81 -15.91
CA GLN A 96 11.99 10.19 -14.94
C GLN A 96 12.17 11.02 -13.65
N GLU A 97 12.37 12.33 -13.78
CA GLU A 97 12.53 13.22 -12.63
C GLU A 97 11.26 13.33 -11.78
N ASP A 98 10.09 13.35 -12.40
CA ASP A 98 8.81 13.41 -11.68
C ASP A 98 8.50 12.09 -10.97
N ALA A 99 8.82 10.96 -11.62
CA ALA A 99 8.73 9.64 -11.03
C ALA A 99 9.63 9.52 -9.79
N LYS A 100 10.88 9.98 -9.89
CA LYS A 100 11.85 10.00 -8.79
C LYS A 100 11.35 10.83 -7.62
N LYS A 101 10.94 12.08 -7.87
CA LYS A 101 10.39 12.97 -6.82
C LYS A 101 9.18 12.35 -6.13
N SER A 102 8.25 11.78 -6.90
CA SER A 102 7.06 11.13 -6.35
C SER A 102 7.41 9.91 -5.49
N PHE A 103 8.40 9.11 -5.91
CA PHE A 103 8.90 8.00 -5.11
C PHE A 103 9.53 8.47 -3.80
N GLU A 104 10.34 9.53 -3.82
CA GLU A 104 10.96 10.11 -2.63
C GLU A 104 9.92 10.64 -1.63
N VAL A 105 8.85 11.28 -2.12
CA VAL A 105 7.73 11.74 -1.28
C VAL A 105 7.00 10.56 -0.64
N TRP A 106 6.71 9.51 -1.42
CA TRP A 106 6.09 8.27 -0.92
C TRP A 106 6.97 7.60 0.15
N LEU A 107 8.28 7.50 -0.10
CA LEU A 107 9.23 6.93 0.85
C LEU A 107 9.32 7.76 2.14
N ALA A 108 9.31 9.09 2.03
CA ALA A 108 9.28 9.97 3.18
C ALA A 108 8.01 9.79 4.02
N ALA A 109 6.85 9.56 3.39
CA ALA A 109 5.61 9.26 4.10
C ALA A 109 5.71 7.93 4.87
N ILE A 110 6.30 6.89 4.26
CA ILE A 110 6.56 5.61 4.94
C ILE A 110 7.46 5.78 6.17
N ARG A 111 8.56 6.52 6.04
CA ARG A 111 9.49 6.75 7.16
C ARG A 111 8.81 7.46 8.33
N ARG A 112 7.96 8.44 8.06
CA ARG A 112 7.14 9.11 9.08
C ARG A 112 6.01 8.24 9.65
N GLY A 113 5.71 7.09 9.04
CA GLY A 113 4.55 6.28 9.38
C GLY A 113 3.21 6.92 8.98
N ASP A 114 3.22 7.88 8.06
CA ASP A 114 2.04 8.56 7.55
C ASP A 114 1.39 7.72 6.44
N PHE A 115 0.57 6.77 6.87
CA PHE A 115 -0.06 5.81 5.99
C PHE A 115 -1.02 6.46 4.98
N MET A 116 -1.75 7.50 5.40
CA MET A 116 -2.71 8.17 4.52
C MET A 116 -2.01 8.97 3.43
N GLU A 117 -0.93 9.67 3.80
CA GLU A 117 -0.12 10.37 2.80
C GLU A 117 0.55 9.38 1.85
N MET A 118 1.07 8.27 2.35
CA MET A 118 1.62 7.20 1.51
C MET A 118 0.59 6.73 0.47
N LEU A 119 -0.66 6.46 0.85
CA LEU A 119 -1.71 6.01 -0.06
C LEU A 119 -2.05 7.03 -1.16
N ARG A 120 -1.94 8.34 -0.91
CA ARG A 120 -2.17 9.38 -1.94
C ARG A 120 -1.15 9.34 -3.07
N HIS A 121 -0.01 8.71 -2.84
CA HIS A 121 1.04 8.49 -3.82
C HIS A 121 0.99 7.08 -4.42
N THR A 122 -0.02 6.27 -4.11
CA THR A 122 -0.20 4.93 -4.69
C THR A 122 -1.37 4.87 -5.66
N ALA A 123 -1.26 3.94 -6.61
CA ALA A 123 -2.31 3.52 -7.51
C ALA A 123 -2.45 1.99 -7.46
N ARG A 124 -3.61 1.49 -7.88
CA ARG A 124 -3.98 0.07 -7.83
C ARG A 124 -4.94 -0.28 -8.96
N LEU A 125 -5.01 -1.56 -9.33
CA LEU A 125 -5.93 -2.02 -10.37
C LEU A 125 -7.38 -1.96 -9.91
N ASN A 126 -8.31 -1.72 -10.84
CA ASN A 126 -9.72 -1.95 -10.58
C ASN A 126 -10.09 -3.44 -10.79
N THR A 127 -9.52 -4.33 -9.96
CA THR A 127 -9.80 -5.78 -9.99
C THR A 127 -10.14 -6.33 -8.60
N PRO A 128 -10.91 -7.44 -8.51
CA PRO A 128 -11.36 -7.98 -7.23
C PRO A 128 -10.23 -8.38 -6.26
N ASP A 129 -9.06 -8.74 -6.79
CA ASP A 129 -7.88 -9.15 -6.01
C ASP A 129 -6.91 -7.99 -5.70
N SER A 130 -7.17 -6.77 -6.21
CA SER A 130 -6.25 -5.65 -6.07
C SER A 130 -6.06 -5.21 -4.62
N SER A 131 -7.17 -5.02 -3.90
CA SER A 131 -7.19 -4.61 -2.49
C SER A 131 -6.30 -5.46 -1.58
N PRO A 132 -6.51 -6.79 -1.48
CA PRO A 132 -5.69 -7.64 -0.62
C PRO A 132 -4.21 -7.68 -1.05
N ASN A 133 -3.93 -7.70 -2.36
CA ASN A 133 -2.55 -7.72 -2.86
C ASN A 133 -1.80 -6.41 -2.56
N LEU A 134 -2.45 -5.27 -2.76
CA LEU A 134 -1.90 -3.97 -2.43
C LEU A 134 -1.57 -3.89 -0.93
N LEU A 135 -2.54 -4.22 -0.07
CA LEU A 135 -2.35 -4.16 1.38
C LEU A 135 -1.19 -5.05 1.82
N LYS A 136 -1.10 -6.27 1.27
CA LYS A 136 0.00 -7.19 1.53
C LYS A 136 1.36 -6.60 1.19
N ASN A 137 1.50 -6.05 -0.02
CA ASN A 137 2.77 -5.47 -0.47
C ASN A 137 3.13 -4.21 0.35
N LEU A 138 2.16 -3.33 0.63
CA LEU A 138 2.36 -2.18 1.51
C LEU A 138 2.77 -2.60 2.92
N GLY A 139 2.23 -3.71 3.43
CA GLY A 139 2.64 -4.30 4.71
C GLY A 139 4.13 -4.66 4.75
N TYR A 140 4.65 -5.24 3.65
CA TYR A 140 6.07 -5.56 3.52
C TYR A 140 6.95 -4.31 3.34
N ASP A 141 6.51 -3.34 2.53
CA ASP A 141 7.22 -2.07 2.35
C ASP A 141 7.30 -1.29 3.66
N LEU A 142 6.20 -1.16 4.40
CA LEU A 142 6.18 -0.50 5.71
C LEU A 142 7.05 -1.19 6.75
N LYS A 143 7.21 -2.52 6.67
CA LYS A 143 8.10 -3.26 7.55
C LYS A 143 9.57 -3.00 7.21
N SER A 144 9.90 -2.92 5.92
CA SER A 144 11.28 -2.86 5.44
C SER A 144 11.79 -1.42 5.36
N LEU A 145 11.07 -0.55 4.65
CA LEU A 145 11.51 0.80 4.30
C LEU A 145 11.43 1.82 5.44
N ARG A 146 10.65 1.51 6.49
CA ARG A 146 10.53 2.38 7.68
C ARG A 146 11.76 2.30 8.59
N ASN A 147 12.55 1.24 8.49
CA ASN A 147 13.74 1.10 9.31
C ASN A 147 14.78 2.15 8.88
N GLU A 148 14.98 3.20 9.69
CA GLU A 148 15.92 4.28 9.37
C GLU A 148 17.37 3.81 9.26
N ASN A 149 17.69 2.64 9.83
CA ASN A 149 19.00 2.01 9.72
C ASN A 149 19.22 1.34 8.34
N GLU A 150 18.16 1.14 7.55
CA GLU A 150 18.29 0.63 6.19
C GLU A 150 18.59 1.77 5.22
N LYS A 151 19.78 1.71 4.62
CA LYS A 151 20.12 2.60 3.52
C LYS A 151 19.29 2.23 2.31
N ILE A 152 18.60 3.22 1.76
CA ILE A 152 17.81 3.12 0.54
C ILE A 152 18.49 4.02 -0.49
N GLU A 153 18.82 3.46 -1.64
CA GLU A 153 19.53 4.16 -2.71
C GLU A 153 18.84 3.88 -4.04
N ILE A 154 18.51 4.92 -4.79
CA ILE A 154 18.00 4.77 -6.15
C ILE A 154 19.18 4.41 -7.05
N THR A 155 19.14 3.21 -7.61
CA THR A 155 20.18 2.67 -8.51
C THR A 155 19.94 2.97 -9.98
N GLY A 156 18.71 3.35 -10.35
CA GLY A 156 18.35 3.66 -11.72
C GLY A 156 16.89 4.05 -11.87
N VAL A 157 16.60 4.80 -12.93
CA VAL A 157 15.24 5.14 -13.36
C VAL A 157 15.11 4.73 -14.83
N TYR A 158 14.12 3.90 -15.13
CA TYR A 158 13.94 3.32 -16.46
C TYR A 158 12.57 3.71 -16.99
N GLN A 159 12.51 4.27 -18.20
CA GLN A 159 11.27 4.80 -18.76
C GLN A 159 10.85 4.02 -20.00
N GLY A 160 9.66 3.43 -19.93
CA GLY A 160 8.92 2.86 -21.05
C GLY A 160 7.84 3.82 -21.57
N LYS A 161 6.85 3.28 -22.28
CA LYS A 161 5.71 4.04 -22.81
C LYS A 161 4.59 4.18 -21.77
N ILE A 162 4.32 3.11 -21.02
CA ILE A 162 3.26 3.02 -20.00
C ILE A 162 3.85 3.26 -18.62
N TRP A 163 5.02 2.70 -18.35
CA TRP A 163 5.65 2.72 -17.03
C TRP A 163 6.93 3.54 -17.01
N THR A 164 7.18 4.18 -15.88
CA THR A 164 8.54 4.52 -15.45
C THR A 164 8.82 3.73 -14.18
N THR A 165 9.97 3.07 -14.07
CA THR A 165 10.31 2.27 -12.89
C THR A 165 11.48 2.86 -12.14
N ILE A 166 11.42 2.82 -10.81
CA ILE A 166 12.50 3.21 -9.92
C ILE A 166 13.17 1.94 -9.38
N GLY A 167 14.40 1.68 -9.82
CA GLY A 167 15.21 0.58 -9.31
C GLY A 167 15.92 1.02 -8.04
N VAL A 168 15.76 0.28 -6.94
CA VAL A 168 16.25 0.69 -5.63
C VAL A 168 17.12 -0.40 -5.04
N LYS A 169 18.13 -0.02 -4.26
CA LYS A 169 18.92 -0.90 -3.41
C LYS A 169 18.54 -0.65 -1.96
N ILE A 170 18.16 -1.70 -1.25
CA ILE A 170 17.75 -1.67 0.15
C ILE A 170 18.61 -2.64 0.96
N GLY A 171 19.04 -2.23 2.14
CA GLY A 171 19.58 -3.11 3.17
C GLY A 171 21.06 -2.90 3.46
N ALA A 172 21.61 -3.80 4.27
CA ALA A 172 23.01 -3.79 4.70
C ALA A 172 23.87 -4.71 3.81
N LYS A 173 25.20 -4.57 3.88
CA LYS A 173 26.18 -5.27 3.00
C LYS A 173 25.92 -6.77 2.79
N ASN A 174 25.36 -7.47 3.78
CA ASN A 174 25.15 -8.93 3.74
C ASN A 174 23.72 -9.35 3.36
N GLN A 175 22.78 -8.40 3.24
CA GLN A 175 21.37 -8.64 2.90
C GLN A 175 20.87 -7.47 2.04
N LEU A 176 21.35 -7.40 0.80
CA LEU A 176 20.91 -6.41 -0.18
C LEU A 176 19.73 -6.95 -0.98
N ASN A 177 18.69 -6.14 -1.10
CA ASN A 177 17.56 -6.37 -1.98
C ASN A 177 17.51 -5.28 -3.05
N PHE A 178 17.02 -5.66 -4.23
CA PHE A 178 16.95 -4.78 -5.38
C PHE A 178 15.52 -4.72 -5.95
N PRO A 179 14.54 -4.13 -5.25
CA PRO A 179 13.20 -3.98 -5.79
C PRO A 179 13.15 -2.98 -6.94
N LEU A 180 12.17 -3.22 -7.81
CA LEU A 180 11.80 -2.34 -8.91
C LEU A 180 10.38 -1.83 -8.67
N TYR A 181 10.24 -0.52 -8.55
CA TYR A 181 9.00 0.16 -8.21
C TYR A 181 8.36 0.79 -9.45
N PRO A 182 7.27 0.24 -10.00
CA PRO A 182 6.58 0.81 -11.16
C PRO A 182 5.82 2.09 -10.80
N MET A 183 5.91 3.08 -11.69
CA MET A 183 5.23 4.36 -11.59
C MET A 183 4.41 4.60 -12.85
N ILE A 184 3.24 5.21 -12.68
CA ILE A 184 2.31 5.54 -13.77
C ILE A 184 1.87 7.00 -13.67
N GLN A 185 1.71 7.67 -14.81
CA GLN A 185 1.16 9.02 -14.84
C GLN A 185 -0.36 8.95 -14.67
N THR A 186 -0.89 9.73 -13.72
CA THR A 186 -2.34 9.89 -13.55
C THR A 186 -2.72 11.38 -13.66
N PRO A 187 -4.02 11.71 -13.78
CA PRO A 187 -4.47 13.11 -13.70
C PRO A 187 -4.09 13.81 -12.38
N LYS A 188 -3.85 13.06 -11.30
CA LYS A 188 -3.40 13.57 -9.99
C LYS A 188 -1.87 13.47 -9.81
N GLY A 189 -1.13 13.46 -10.92
CA GLY A 189 0.32 13.31 -10.94
C GLY A 189 0.80 11.86 -10.97
N PRO A 190 2.12 11.62 -10.95
CA PRO A 190 2.69 10.29 -10.87
C PRO A 190 2.21 9.55 -9.61
N LYS A 191 2.01 8.23 -9.76
CA LYS A 191 1.67 7.33 -8.66
C LYS A 191 2.52 6.07 -8.73
N LEU A 192 2.95 5.62 -7.56
CA LEU A 192 3.56 4.32 -7.38
C LEU A 192 2.51 3.22 -7.55
N PHE A 193 2.89 2.12 -8.16
CA PHE A 193 2.06 0.95 -8.37
C PHE A 193 2.67 -0.27 -7.66
N PRO A 194 2.59 -0.33 -6.31
CA PRO A 194 3.26 -1.36 -5.52
C PRO A 194 2.54 -2.72 -5.55
N GLU A 195 1.39 -2.81 -6.23
CA GLU A 195 0.62 -4.05 -6.37
C GLU A 195 1.39 -5.14 -7.15
N ILE A 196 2.37 -4.75 -7.97
CA ILE A 196 3.25 -5.66 -8.71
C ILE A 196 4.64 -5.62 -8.07
N ASP A 197 4.89 -6.59 -7.21
CA ASP A 197 6.12 -6.72 -6.44
C ASP A 197 7.24 -7.35 -7.29
N LEU A 198 8.23 -6.54 -7.71
CA LEU A 198 9.29 -6.97 -8.63
C LEU A 198 10.67 -6.76 -8.01
N PHE A 199 11.57 -7.73 -8.18
CA PHE A 199 12.95 -7.66 -7.70
C PHE A 199 13.95 -8.13 -8.75
N ALA A 200 15.06 -7.41 -8.93
CA ALA A 200 16.26 -7.96 -9.56
C ALA A 200 16.90 -8.98 -8.60
N SER A 201 17.02 -10.23 -9.05
CA SER A 201 17.56 -11.33 -8.25
C SER A 201 17.88 -12.56 -9.09
N ASP A 202 18.99 -13.21 -8.77
CA ASP A 202 19.40 -14.51 -9.35
C ASP A 202 18.67 -15.70 -8.68
N SER A 203 17.88 -15.43 -7.64
CA SER A 203 17.12 -16.46 -6.94
C SER A 203 15.96 -16.99 -7.79
N LYS A 204 15.90 -18.31 -7.97
CA LYS A 204 14.78 -19.00 -8.63
C LYS A 204 13.44 -18.66 -7.99
N THR A 205 13.40 -18.49 -6.66
CA THR A 205 12.17 -18.10 -5.94
C THR A 205 11.72 -16.71 -6.36
N ARG A 206 12.64 -15.74 -6.47
CA ARG A 206 12.30 -14.37 -6.90
C ARG A 206 11.91 -14.32 -8.37
N GLN A 207 12.59 -15.08 -9.23
CA GLN A 207 12.20 -15.20 -10.64
C GLN A 207 10.78 -15.76 -10.80
N PHE A 208 10.43 -16.80 -10.04
CA PHE A 208 9.08 -17.35 -10.02
C PHE A 208 8.04 -16.32 -9.55
N LEU A 209 8.31 -15.61 -8.45
CA LEU A 209 7.41 -14.58 -7.92
C LEU A 209 7.22 -13.41 -8.91
N ASN A 210 8.31 -12.91 -9.51
CA ASN A 210 8.24 -11.87 -10.54
C ASN A 210 7.37 -12.32 -11.72
N ASN A 211 7.57 -13.56 -12.20
CA ASN A 211 6.78 -14.11 -13.30
C ASN A 211 5.30 -14.20 -12.95
N ASN A 212 4.95 -14.66 -11.74
CA ASN A 212 3.56 -14.71 -11.30
C ASN A 212 2.93 -13.31 -11.23
N ASN A 213 3.65 -12.32 -10.72
CA ASN A 213 3.16 -10.94 -10.65
C ASN A 213 2.94 -10.35 -12.04
N LEU A 214 3.86 -10.58 -12.98
CA LEU A 214 3.72 -10.12 -14.36
C LEU A 214 2.58 -10.85 -15.10
N GLN A 215 2.44 -12.16 -14.91
CA GLN A 215 1.32 -12.94 -15.47
C GLN A 215 -0.04 -12.46 -14.92
N ARG A 216 -0.09 -12.09 -13.64
CA ARG A 216 -1.29 -11.51 -13.02
C ARG A 216 -1.64 -10.18 -13.69
N LEU A 217 -0.67 -9.29 -13.87
CA LEU A 217 -0.88 -8.02 -14.57
C LEU A 217 -1.35 -8.23 -16.02
N GLU A 218 -0.80 -9.21 -16.72
CA GLU A 218 -1.20 -9.58 -18.08
C GLU A 218 -2.67 -10.05 -18.12
N ALA A 219 -3.06 -10.93 -17.19
CA ALA A 219 -4.41 -11.48 -17.12
C ALA A 219 -5.48 -10.48 -16.68
N GLN A 220 -5.12 -9.57 -15.76
CA GLN A 220 -6.08 -8.66 -15.10
C GLN A 220 -6.11 -7.25 -15.71
N SER A 221 -5.10 -6.88 -16.51
CA SER A 221 -5.00 -5.54 -17.07
C SER A 221 -4.59 -5.53 -18.53
N SER A 222 -3.33 -5.86 -18.84
CA SER A 222 -2.84 -5.81 -20.21
C SER A 222 -1.53 -6.56 -20.41
N LYS A 223 -1.48 -7.35 -21.48
CA LYS A 223 -0.26 -7.94 -22.01
C LYS A 223 0.83 -6.91 -22.30
N ALA A 224 0.47 -5.79 -22.95
CA ALA A 224 1.44 -4.76 -23.31
C ALA A 224 2.08 -4.13 -22.07
N ALA A 225 1.29 -3.87 -21.02
CA ALA A 225 1.79 -3.35 -19.76
C ALA A 225 2.73 -4.34 -19.04
N ALA A 226 2.40 -5.63 -19.05
CA ALA A 226 3.24 -6.67 -18.44
C ALA A 226 4.54 -6.91 -19.23
N ASP A 227 4.48 -6.94 -20.56
CA ASP A 227 5.65 -7.13 -21.41
C ASP A 227 6.64 -5.97 -21.26
N GLU A 228 6.15 -4.73 -21.13
CA GLU A 228 6.99 -3.56 -20.85
C GLU A 228 7.66 -3.63 -19.48
N LEU A 229 6.93 -3.97 -18.40
CA LEU A 229 7.56 -4.15 -17.08
C LEU A 229 8.60 -5.27 -17.08
N ARG A 230 8.39 -6.35 -17.85
CA ARG A 230 9.38 -7.41 -18.00
C ARG A 230 10.67 -6.90 -18.64
N ALA A 231 10.57 -6.03 -19.64
CA ALA A 231 11.73 -5.40 -20.27
C ALA A 231 12.47 -4.47 -19.30
N LEU A 232 11.74 -3.61 -18.57
CA LEU A 232 12.33 -2.70 -17.58
C LEU A 232 12.98 -3.46 -16.41
N LEU A 233 12.41 -4.59 -16.00
CA LEU A 233 13.01 -5.47 -14.99
C LEU A 233 14.31 -6.10 -15.47
N ALA A 234 14.37 -6.53 -16.74
CA ALA A 234 15.60 -7.05 -17.31
C ALA A 234 16.70 -5.98 -17.40
N GLU A 235 16.34 -4.73 -17.69
CA GLU A 235 17.27 -3.60 -17.67
C GLU A 235 17.79 -3.32 -16.27
N HIS A 236 16.90 -3.33 -15.26
CA HIS A 236 17.29 -3.19 -13.87
C HIS A 236 18.25 -4.31 -13.42
N GLN A 237 17.95 -5.57 -13.76
CA GLN A 237 18.82 -6.71 -13.48
C GLN A 237 20.23 -6.52 -14.06
N LYS A 238 20.33 -6.11 -15.34
CA LYS A 238 21.63 -5.82 -15.98
C LYS A 238 22.41 -4.74 -15.26
N ASN A 239 21.74 -3.66 -14.83
CA ASN A 239 22.38 -2.58 -14.08
C ASN A 239 22.92 -3.08 -12.74
N ILE A 240 22.16 -3.92 -12.03
CA ILE A 240 22.61 -4.52 -10.78
C ILE A 240 23.80 -5.44 -10.99
N ASP A 241 23.79 -6.29 -12.01
CA ASP A 241 24.90 -7.20 -12.27
C ASP A 241 26.19 -6.46 -12.69
N ALA A 242 26.07 -5.39 -13.48
CA ALA A 242 27.18 -4.51 -13.78
C ALA A 242 27.75 -3.83 -12.51
N SER A 243 26.89 -3.42 -11.57
CA SER A 243 27.32 -2.80 -10.31
C SER A 243 28.02 -3.77 -9.34
N LYS A 244 27.81 -5.08 -9.46
CA LYS A 244 28.50 -6.12 -8.66
C LYS A 244 29.87 -6.48 -9.23
N ALA A 245 30.09 -6.24 -10.52
CA ALA A 245 31.32 -6.60 -11.22
C ALA A 245 32.44 -5.55 -11.06
N ASN A 246 32.10 -4.35 -10.58
CA ASN A 246 33.00 -3.22 -10.28
C ASN A 246 33.26 -3.10 -8.77
#